data_AF-A0A2J6IHF2-F1
#
_entry.id   AF-A0A2J6IHF2-F1
#
_cell.length_a   1.000
_cell.length_b   1.000
_cell.length_c   1.000
_cell.angle_alpha   90.00
_cell.angle_beta   90.00
_cell.angle_gamma   90.00
#
_symmetry.space_group_name_H-M   'P 1'
#
loop_
_entity.id
_entity.type
_entity.pdbx_description
1 polymer ?
#
loop_
_entity_poly.entity_id
_entity_poly.type
_entity_poly.pdbx_seq_one_letter_code
_entity_poly.pdbx_strand_id
1 'polypeptide(L)'
;MDTSISQTELKTFYSNHLNDFELKENIVKVYYCIVDKRLESIKQIEETFELADSLVIDSLELMANYYQFNISIDTAKWIPFEDLKRIIPIETYNQDLFLKNKRFVKISDDNNIYMLKFVDFKIKDDISPFTLVEKKIRDLILAKRKILLTKKVRKEIFDQAAANNDFEIYYNE
;
A
#
# COMPACT_ATOMS: atom_id res chain seq x y z
N MET A 1 13.07 -14.94 21.88
CA MET A 1 13.09 -14.61 20.43
C MET A 1 13.08 -13.10 20.33
N ASP A 2 14.10 -12.48 19.74
CA ASP A 2 14.12 -11.02 19.55
C ASP A 2 13.19 -10.64 18.39
N THR A 3 12.07 -10.01 18.73
CA THR A 3 11.04 -9.53 17.80
C THR A 3 11.21 -8.06 17.46
N SER A 4 12.19 -7.37 18.05
CA SER A 4 12.48 -5.98 17.75
C SER A 4 13.15 -5.88 16.37
N ILE A 5 12.64 -5.00 15.52
CA ILE A 5 13.18 -4.74 14.18
C ILE A 5 13.24 -3.23 14.01
N SER A 6 14.45 -2.72 13.76
CA SER A 6 14.70 -1.29 13.57
C SER A 6 14.27 -0.82 12.18
N GLN A 7 14.00 0.48 12.03
CA GLN A 7 13.71 1.07 10.73
C GLN A 7 14.87 0.92 9.74
N THR A 8 16.12 1.03 10.22
CA THR A 8 17.31 0.80 9.40
C THR A 8 17.37 -0.62 8.86
N GLU A 9 17.03 -1.62 9.68
CA GLU A 9 16.98 -3.02 9.28
C GLU A 9 15.91 -3.27 8.21
N LEU A 10 14.70 -2.70 8.37
CA LEU A 10 13.63 -2.79 7.38
C LEU A 10 14.07 -2.21 6.03
N LYS A 11 14.65 -1.01 6.04
CA LYS A 11 15.13 -0.34 4.82
C LYS A 11 16.28 -1.11 4.17
N THR A 12 17.21 -1.64 4.96
CA THR A 12 18.33 -2.45 4.46
C THR A 12 17.81 -3.74 3.80
N PHE A 13 16.86 -4.42 4.43
CA PHE A 13 16.24 -5.60 3.86
C PHE A 13 15.57 -5.26 2.52
N TYR A 14 14.77 -4.21 2.47
CA TYR A 14 14.10 -3.74 1.27
C TYR A 14 15.08 -3.46 0.12
N SER A 15 16.12 -2.65 0.37
CA SER A 15 17.12 -2.30 -0.66
C SER A 15 17.87 -3.52 -1.19
N ASN A 16 18.11 -4.54 -0.37
CA ASN A 16 18.81 -5.75 -0.78
C ASN A 16 17.92 -6.77 -1.51
N HIS A 17 16.60 -6.57 -1.52
CA HIS A 17 15.61 -7.51 -2.06
C HIS A 17 14.56 -6.81 -2.94
N LEU A 18 14.92 -5.73 -3.64
CA LEU A 18 13.95 -4.91 -4.41
C LEU A 18 13.14 -5.76 -5.39
N ASN A 19 13.77 -6.73 -6.06
CA ASN A 19 13.12 -7.64 -7.02
C ASN A 19 12.02 -8.50 -6.37
N ASP A 20 12.04 -8.74 -5.05
CA ASP A 20 11.00 -9.50 -4.34
C ASP A 20 9.73 -8.66 -4.08
N PHE A 21 9.79 -7.37 -4.39
CA PHE A 21 8.75 -6.38 -4.14
C PHE A 21 8.22 -5.75 -5.43
N GLU A 22 8.31 -6.44 -6.56
CA GLU A 22 7.64 -6.03 -7.79
C GLU A 22 6.11 -5.96 -7.62
N LEU A 23 5.49 -4.93 -8.18
CA LEU A 23 4.05 -4.69 -8.13
C LEU A 23 3.31 -5.65 -9.04
N LYS A 24 2.27 -6.29 -8.50
CA LYS A 24 1.40 -7.19 -9.26
C LYS A 24 0.26 -6.47 -9.97
N GLU A 25 0.01 -5.23 -9.58
CA GLU A 25 -1.07 -4.38 -10.07
C GLU A 25 -0.72 -2.91 -9.92
N ASN A 26 -1.44 -2.05 -10.63
CA ASN A 26 -1.29 -0.60 -10.53
C ASN A 26 -1.77 -0.11 -9.16
N ILE A 27 -1.02 0.80 -8.58
CA ILE A 27 -1.36 1.45 -7.31
C ILE A 27 -1.34 2.97 -7.45
N VAL A 28 -2.17 3.63 -6.66
CA VAL A 28 -2.33 5.08 -6.68
C VAL A 28 -2.36 5.67 -5.28
N LYS A 29 -1.87 6.90 -5.18
CA LYS A 29 -2.21 7.84 -4.13
C LYS A 29 -3.18 8.85 -4.71
N VAL A 30 -4.33 9.00 -4.08
CA VAL A 30 -5.43 9.78 -4.62
C VAL A 30 -6.21 10.38 -3.48
N TYR A 31 -6.69 11.60 -3.68
CA TYR A 31 -7.77 12.14 -2.88
C TYR A 31 -8.99 12.38 -3.76
N TYR A 32 -10.17 12.27 -3.17
CA TYR A 32 -11.43 12.40 -3.88
C TYR A 32 -12.55 12.90 -2.98
N CYS A 33 -13.60 13.42 -3.60
CA CYS A 33 -14.91 13.60 -3.00
C CYS A 33 -16.02 13.05 -3.90
N ILE A 34 -17.11 12.65 -3.27
CA ILE A 34 -18.33 12.13 -3.92
C ILE A 34 -19.49 12.96 -3.41
N VAL A 35 -20.16 13.66 -4.32
CA VAL A 35 -21.12 14.71 -4.00
C VAL A 35 -22.44 14.44 -4.74
N ASP A 36 -23.57 14.60 -4.06
CA ASP A 36 -24.89 14.54 -4.70
C ASP A 36 -25.04 15.67 -5.72
N LYS A 37 -25.53 15.36 -6.92
CA LYS A 37 -25.73 16.32 -8.03
C LYS A 37 -26.65 17.49 -7.71
N ARG A 38 -27.47 17.37 -6.66
CA ARG A 38 -28.43 18.39 -6.23
C ARG A 38 -27.82 19.37 -5.23
N LEU A 39 -26.58 19.16 -4.78
CA LEU A 39 -25.94 20.07 -3.84
C LEU A 39 -25.66 21.42 -4.51
N GLU A 40 -26.22 22.49 -3.97
CA GLU A 40 -26.08 23.85 -4.55
C GLU A 40 -24.61 24.32 -4.63
N SER A 41 -23.78 23.85 -3.69
CA SER A 41 -22.37 24.23 -3.57
C SER A 41 -21.40 23.41 -4.44
N ILE A 42 -21.87 22.59 -5.39
CA ILE A 42 -21.01 21.79 -6.29
C ILE A 42 -19.93 22.64 -6.96
N LYS A 43 -20.29 23.83 -7.45
CA LYS A 43 -19.36 24.70 -8.16
C LYS A 43 -18.21 25.14 -7.26
N GLN A 44 -18.49 25.47 -6.00
CA GLN A 44 -17.47 25.83 -5.01
C GLN A 44 -16.53 24.64 -4.70
N ILE A 45 -17.09 23.44 -4.63
CA ILE A 45 -16.30 22.22 -4.41
C ILE A 45 -15.38 21.97 -5.61
N GLU A 46 -15.88 22.16 -6.83
CA GLU A 46 -15.08 22.01 -8.06
C GLU A 46 -13.93 23.01 -8.13
N GLU A 47 -14.20 24.30 -7.85
CA GLU A 47 -13.18 25.36 -7.81
C GLU A 47 -12.07 25.06 -6.78
N THR A 48 -12.40 24.32 -5.72
CA THR A 48 -11.43 23.92 -4.70
C THR A 48 -10.32 23.04 -5.29
N PHE A 49 -10.59 22.22 -6.32
CA PHE A 49 -9.57 21.36 -6.96
C PHE A 49 -8.55 22.13 -7.82
N GLU A 50 -8.78 23.41 -8.10
CA GLU A 50 -7.84 24.29 -8.79
C GLU A 50 -6.73 24.84 -7.88
N LEU A 51 -6.92 24.73 -6.55
CA LEU A 51 -5.94 25.18 -5.57
C LEU A 51 -4.69 24.29 -5.51
N ALA A 52 -3.66 24.77 -4.82
CA ALA A 52 -2.50 23.95 -4.46
C ALA A 52 -2.94 22.80 -3.55
N ASP A 53 -2.39 21.58 -3.74
CA ASP A 53 -2.89 20.34 -3.13
C ASP A 53 -3.07 20.41 -1.60
N SER A 54 -2.17 21.09 -0.88
CA SER A 54 -2.31 21.27 0.58
C SER A 54 -3.56 22.05 0.96
N LEU A 55 -3.90 23.10 0.20
CA LEU A 55 -5.09 23.91 0.45
C LEU A 55 -6.37 23.18 0.04
N VAL A 56 -6.29 22.32 -1.00
CA VAL A 56 -7.43 21.49 -1.44
C VAL A 56 -7.86 20.57 -0.31
N ILE A 57 -6.92 19.89 0.35
CA ILE A 57 -7.21 18.92 1.41
C ILE A 57 -7.93 19.56 2.59
N ASP A 58 -7.37 20.64 3.14
CA ASP A 58 -7.95 21.36 4.28
C ASP A 58 -9.34 21.90 3.94
N SER A 59 -9.51 22.42 2.71
CA SER A 59 -10.79 22.95 2.24
C SER A 59 -11.84 21.84 2.06
N LEU A 60 -11.46 20.70 1.45
CA LEU A 60 -12.36 19.56 1.27
C LEU A 60 -12.80 18.98 2.61
N GLU A 61 -11.92 18.90 3.61
CA GLU A 61 -12.28 18.44 4.94
C GLU A 61 -13.32 19.34 5.60
N LEU A 62 -13.10 20.67 5.56
CA LEU A 62 -14.05 21.64 6.11
C LEU A 62 -15.39 21.58 5.37
N MET A 63 -15.37 21.56 4.05
CA MET A 63 -16.58 21.51 3.22
C MET A 63 -17.34 20.21 3.40
N ALA A 64 -16.66 19.07 3.52
CA ALA A 64 -17.29 17.78 3.75
C ALA A 64 -18.02 17.75 5.09
N ASN A 65 -17.43 18.33 6.14
CA ASN A 65 -18.09 18.46 7.44
C ASN A 65 -19.33 19.36 7.39
N TYR A 66 -19.28 20.45 6.62
CA TYR A 66 -20.39 21.39 6.52
C TYR A 66 -21.53 20.89 5.63
N TYR A 67 -21.19 20.37 4.44
CA TYR A 67 -22.16 19.93 3.42
C TYR A 67 -22.48 18.42 3.48
N GLN A 68 -21.81 17.65 4.35
CA GLN A 68 -22.03 16.23 4.60
C GLN A 68 -21.86 15.34 3.35
N PHE A 69 -20.75 15.50 2.63
CA PHE A 69 -20.39 14.63 1.50
C PHE A 69 -19.19 13.72 1.81
N ASN A 70 -19.05 12.65 1.03
CA ASN A 70 -18.00 11.66 1.26
C ASN A 70 -16.66 12.13 0.70
N ILE A 71 -15.58 11.97 1.48
CA ILE A 71 -14.22 12.29 1.06
C ILE A 71 -13.23 11.17 1.41
N SER A 72 -12.12 11.15 0.68
CA SER A 72 -10.88 10.49 1.09
C SER A 72 -9.73 11.44 0.79
N ILE A 73 -8.99 11.83 1.84
CA ILE A 73 -7.93 12.85 1.76
C ILE A 73 -6.55 12.35 2.21
N ASP A 74 -6.42 11.05 2.51
CA ASP A 74 -5.13 10.45 2.85
C ASP A 74 -4.24 10.32 1.60
N THR A 75 -3.34 11.28 1.43
CA THR A 75 -2.40 11.33 0.29
C THR A 75 -1.15 10.48 0.50
N ALA A 76 -0.95 9.91 1.70
CA ALA A 76 0.19 9.06 2.01
C ALA A 76 -0.10 7.57 1.67
N LYS A 77 -1.37 7.19 1.69
CA LYS A 77 -1.80 5.81 1.47
C LYS A 77 -1.83 5.41 0.00
N TRP A 78 -1.17 4.30 -0.28
CA TRP A 78 -1.28 3.59 -1.56
C TRP A 78 -2.50 2.68 -1.55
N ILE A 79 -3.30 2.71 -2.61
CA ILE A 79 -4.40 1.76 -2.83
C ILE A 79 -4.29 1.14 -4.23
N PRO A 80 -4.73 -0.12 -4.41
CA PRO A 80 -4.91 -0.70 -5.73
C PRO A 80 -5.83 0.15 -6.61
N PHE A 81 -5.49 0.32 -7.88
CA PHE A 81 -6.34 1.05 -8.83
C PHE A 81 -7.71 0.37 -9.02
N GLU A 82 -7.75 -0.97 -8.95
CA GLU A 82 -9.02 -1.71 -9.00
C GLU A 82 -9.90 -1.46 -7.77
N ASP A 83 -9.32 -1.23 -6.60
CA ASP A 83 -10.09 -0.84 -5.41
C ASP A 83 -10.66 0.58 -5.55
N LEU A 84 -9.92 1.51 -6.17
CA LEU A 84 -10.44 2.83 -6.51
C LEU A 84 -11.64 2.73 -7.47
N LYS A 85 -11.57 1.86 -8.48
CA LYS A 85 -12.65 1.65 -9.45
C LYS A 85 -13.94 1.09 -8.85
N ARG A 86 -13.88 0.43 -7.68
CA ARG A 86 -15.07 -0.01 -6.95
C ARG A 86 -15.80 1.14 -6.25
N ILE A 87 -15.10 2.25 -6.02
CA ILE A 87 -15.63 3.44 -5.35
C ILE A 87 -16.05 4.49 -6.38
N ILE A 88 -15.23 4.67 -7.41
CA ILE A 88 -15.41 5.68 -8.46
C ILE A 88 -15.54 4.96 -9.81
N PRO A 89 -16.61 5.21 -10.60
CA PRO A 89 -16.86 4.52 -11.85
C PRO A 89 -15.93 5.01 -12.97
N ILE A 90 -14.63 4.73 -12.85
CA ILE A 90 -13.62 5.08 -13.83
C ILE A 90 -13.64 4.04 -14.96
N GLU A 91 -14.04 4.48 -16.15
CA GLU A 91 -13.96 3.69 -17.38
C GLU A 91 -12.64 3.97 -18.11
N THR A 92 -11.76 2.97 -18.18
CA THR A 92 -10.53 3.05 -18.98
C THR A 92 -10.13 1.68 -19.52
N TYR A 93 -9.72 1.65 -20.80
CA TYR A 93 -9.18 0.47 -21.46
C TYR A 93 -7.66 0.30 -21.24
N ASN A 94 -6.96 1.38 -20.86
CA ASN A 94 -5.54 1.38 -20.58
C ASN A 94 -5.26 2.22 -19.33
N GLN A 95 -5.03 1.53 -18.21
CA GLN A 95 -4.85 2.16 -16.90
C GLN A 95 -3.58 3.01 -16.86
N ASP A 96 -2.49 2.51 -17.40
CA ASP A 96 -1.19 3.16 -17.38
C ASP A 96 -1.23 4.50 -18.14
N LEU A 97 -1.85 4.50 -19.32
CA LEU A 97 -2.04 5.71 -20.11
C LEU A 97 -2.99 6.69 -19.40
N PHE A 98 -4.05 6.18 -18.77
CA PHE A 98 -4.99 6.99 -17.99
C PHE A 98 -4.28 7.71 -16.84
N LEU A 99 -3.48 6.98 -16.05
CA LEU A 99 -2.73 7.51 -14.91
C LEU A 99 -1.64 8.51 -15.34
N LYS A 100 -0.97 8.26 -16.46
CA LYS A 100 0.05 9.18 -17.01
C LYS A 100 -0.53 10.51 -17.48
N ASN A 101 -1.73 10.50 -18.03
CA ASN A 101 -2.30 11.68 -18.71
C ASN A 101 -3.25 12.50 -17.83
N LYS A 102 -3.78 11.93 -16.75
CA LYS A 102 -4.82 12.60 -15.94
C LYS A 102 -4.36 12.80 -14.51
N ARG A 103 -4.19 14.07 -14.13
CA ARG A 103 -4.04 14.45 -12.72
C ARG A 103 -5.37 14.63 -12.02
N PHE A 104 -6.30 15.36 -12.63
CA PHE A 104 -7.64 15.58 -12.10
C PHE A 104 -8.68 14.89 -12.98
N VAL A 105 -9.69 14.29 -12.36
CA VAL A 105 -10.78 13.58 -13.04
C VAL A 105 -12.10 13.98 -12.40
N LYS A 106 -13.08 14.32 -13.24
CA LYS A 106 -14.47 14.54 -12.87
C LYS A 106 -15.35 13.57 -13.65
N ILE A 107 -16.11 12.76 -12.93
CA ILE A 107 -17.05 11.76 -13.49
C ILE A 107 -18.40 11.99 -12.84
N SER A 108 -19.49 11.61 -13.51
CA SER A 108 -20.83 11.70 -12.93
C SER A 108 -21.68 10.52 -13.34
N ASP A 109 -22.45 9.96 -12.41
CA ASP A 109 -23.50 8.97 -12.67
C ASP A 109 -24.89 9.62 -12.52
N ASP A 110 -25.97 8.87 -12.37
CA ASP A 110 -27.32 9.46 -12.26
C ASP A 110 -27.50 10.38 -11.05
N ASN A 111 -26.81 10.11 -9.93
CA ASN A 111 -27.07 10.77 -8.64
C ASN A 111 -25.89 11.61 -8.15
N ASN A 112 -24.66 11.26 -8.54
CA ASN A 112 -23.43 11.75 -7.92
C ASN A 112 -22.47 12.35 -8.95
N ILE A 113 -21.64 13.26 -8.45
CA ILE A 113 -20.42 13.74 -9.09
C ILE A 113 -19.23 13.25 -8.27
N TYR A 114 -18.29 12.63 -8.95
CA TYR A 114 -17.03 12.14 -8.42
C TYR A 114 -15.93 13.06 -8.90
N MET A 115 -15.18 13.65 -7.97
CA MET A 115 -14.02 14.48 -8.27
C MET A 115 -12.82 13.90 -7.56
N LEU A 116 -11.75 13.63 -8.29
CA LEU A 116 -10.53 13.05 -7.75
C LEU A 116 -9.28 13.65 -8.36
N LYS A 117 -8.19 13.64 -7.59
CA LYS A 117 -6.87 13.99 -8.08
C LYS A 117 -5.84 12.94 -7.67
N PHE A 118 -5.09 12.46 -8.66
CA PHE A 118 -3.95 11.57 -8.44
C PHE A 118 -2.75 12.38 -7.95
N VAL A 119 -2.28 12.03 -6.76
CA VAL A 119 -1.08 12.59 -6.14
C VAL A 119 0.16 11.88 -6.69
N ASP A 120 0.08 10.56 -6.80
CA ASP A 120 1.16 9.71 -7.29
C ASP A 120 0.58 8.39 -7.80
N PHE A 121 1.34 7.70 -8.64
CA PHE A 121 0.97 6.37 -9.13
C PHE A 121 2.22 5.52 -9.40
N LYS A 122 2.07 4.20 -9.32
CA LYS A 122 3.05 3.23 -9.80
C LYS A 122 2.35 2.17 -10.60
N ILE A 123 2.96 1.76 -11.70
CA ILE A 123 2.36 0.77 -12.58
C ILE A 123 2.80 -0.64 -12.17
N LYS A 124 2.07 -1.63 -12.68
CA LYS A 124 2.44 -3.03 -12.59
C LYS A 124 3.88 -3.23 -13.08
N ASP A 125 4.57 -4.17 -12.47
CA ASP A 125 5.97 -4.51 -12.73
C ASP A 125 6.99 -3.43 -12.24
N ASP A 126 6.54 -2.28 -11.72
CA ASP A 126 7.41 -1.37 -10.95
C ASP A 126 7.74 -1.93 -9.56
N ILE A 127 8.81 -1.43 -8.94
CA ILE A 127 9.11 -1.75 -7.54
C ILE A 127 8.08 -1.09 -6.60
N SER A 128 7.46 -1.91 -5.73
CA SER A 128 6.52 -1.49 -4.70
C SER A 128 7.17 -0.50 -3.74
N PRO A 129 6.50 0.61 -3.39
CA PRO A 129 7.05 1.59 -2.47
C PRO A 129 7.21 0.98 -1.07
N PHE A 130 8.30 1.33 -0.38
CA PHE A 130 8.62 0.82 0.96
C PHE A 130 7.42 0.89 1.92
N THR A 131 6.66 2.00 1.91
CA THR A 131 5.51 2.21 2.80
C THR A 131 4.38 1.20 2.57
N LEU A 132 4.25 0.64 1.36
CA LEU A 132 3.25 -0.39 1.05
C LEU A 132 3.69 -1.77 1.57
N VAL A 133 4.99 -2.07 1.49
CA VAL A 133 5.54 -3.41 1.80
C VAL A 133 6.20 -3.50 3.17
N GLU A 134 6.28 -2.43 3.95
CA GLU A 134 6.97 -2.39 5.25
C GLU A 134 6.49 -3.49 6.19
N LYS A 135 5.17 -3.69 6.29
CA LYS A 135 4.58 -4.77 7.11
C LYS A 135 5.02 -6.15 6.61
N LYS A 136 4.97 -6.39 5.28
CA LYS A 136 5.41 -7.64 4.66
C LYS A 136 6.90 -7.89 4.92
N ILE A 137 7.75 -6.87 4.81
CA ILE A 137 9.19 -6.96 5.11
C ILE A 137 9.40 -7.37 6.56
N ARG A 138 8.69 -6.74 7.51
CA ARG A 138 8.76 -7.10 8.93
C ARG A 138 8.43 -8.58 9.14
N ASP A 139 7.35 -9.06 8.54
CA ASP A 139 6.93 -10.47 8.65
C ASP A 139 7.98 -11.43 8.06
N LEU A 140 8.58 -11.07 6.92
CA LEU A 140 9.67 -11.84 6.29
C LEU A 140 10.92 -11.92 7.17
N ILE A 141 11.34 -10.81 7.79
CA ILE A 141 12.49 -10.79 8.71
C ILE A 141 12.21 -11.68 9.93
N LEU A 142 11.03 -11.58 10.53
CA LEU A 142 10.65 -12.43 11.66
C LEU A 142 10.62 -13.91 11.28
N ALA A 143 10.07 -14.24 10.11
CA ALA A 143 10.06 -15.60 9.58
C ALA A 143 11.49 -16.14 9.39
N LYS A 144 12.39 -15.34 8.81
CA LYS A 144 13.81 -15.70 8.63
C LYS A 144 14.50 -15.97 9.96
N ARG A 145 14.31 -15.11 10.97
CA ARG A 145 14.87 -15.30 12.32
C ARG A 145 14.36 -16.60 12.98
N LYS A 146 13.06 -16.90 12.84
CA LYS A 146 12.47 -18.15 13.36
C LYS A 146 13.10 -19.40 12.73
N ILE A 147 13.32 -19.39 11.42
CA ILE A 147 14.00 -20.48 10.70
C ILE A 147 15.44 -20.65 11.22
N LEU A 148 16.19 -19.56 11.38
CA LEU A 148 17.58 -19.60 11.86
C LEU A 148 17.68 -20.13 13.29
N LEU A 149 16.80 -19.69 14.19
CA LEU A 149 16.74 -20.20 15.57
C LEU A 149 16.46 -21.70 15.61
N THR A 150 15.53 -22.17 14.78
CA THR A 150 15.20 -23.61 14.68
C THR A 150 16.40 -24.42 14.21
N LYS A 151 17.13 -23.93 13.20
CA LYS A 151 18.35 -24.59 12.71
C LYS A 151 19.45 -24.62 13.76
N LYS A 152 19.64 -23.52 14.51
CA LYS A 152 20.63 -23.43 15.59
C LYS A 152 20.34 -24.45 16.69
N VAL A 153 19.10 -24.50 17.20
CA VAL A 153 18.72 -25.46 18.26
C VAL A 153 18.92 -26.91 17.79
N ARG A 154 18.52 -27.24 16.55
CA ARG A 154 18.75 -28.60 16.00
C ARG A 154 20.23 -28.94 15.94
N LYS A 155 21.07 -27.99 15.53
CA LYS A 155 22.51 -28.17 15.48
C LYS A 155 23.09 -28.37 16.89
N GLU A 156 22.67 -27.58 17.86
CA GLU A 156 23.12 -27.71 19.26
C GLU A 156 22.74 -29.07 19.86
N ILE A 157 21.51 -29.55 19.62
CA ILE A 157 21.08 -30.89 20.05
C ILE A 157 21.96 -31.98 19.40
N PHE A 158 22.20 -31.88 18.09
CA PHE A 158 23.06 -32.83 17.38
C PHE A 158 24.50 -32.82 17.89
N ASP A 159 25.08 -31.63 18.05
CA ASP A 159 26.45 -31.45 18.53
C ASP A 159 26.60 -31.95 19.99
N GLN A 160 25.57 -31.78 20.83
CA GLN A 160 25.53 -32.32 22.21
C GLN A 160 25.44 -33.85 22.24
N ALA A 161 24.54 -34.44 21.47
CA ALA A 161 24.46 -35.90 21.34
C ALA A 161 25.81 -36.47 20.87
N ALA A 162 26.49 -35.75 19.97
CA ALA A 162 27.80 -36.12 19.48
C ALA A 162 28.95 -36.00 20.46
N ALA A 163 28.94 -34.98 21.30
CA ALA A 163 29.93 -34.86 22.36
C ALA A 163 29.76 -35.92 23.45
N ASN A 164 28.52 -36.38 23.70
CA ASN A 164 28.20 -37.30 24.79
C ASN A 164 28.20 -38.79 24.39
N ASN A 165 28.45 -39.13 23.11
CA ASN A 165 28.25 -40.48 22.55
C ASN A 165 26.81 -41.02 22.74
N ASP A 166 25.81 -40.14 22.84
CA ASP A 166 24.41 -40.49 23.01
C ASP A 166 23.75 -40.82 21.66
N PHE A 167 24.23 -41.87 20.98
CA PHE A 167 23.62 -42.34 19.74
C PHE A 167 23.46 -43.86 19.70
N GLU A 168 22.30 -44.32 19.24
CA GLU A 168 22.08 -45.70 18.82
C GLU A 168 22.37 -45.82 17.32
N ILE A 169 23.38 -46.61 16.97
CA ILE A 169 23.69 -46.96 15.56
C ILE A 169 22.74 -48.09 15.18
N TYR A 170 21.73 -47.79 14.37
CA TYR A 170 20.88 -48.80 13.76
C TYR A 170 21.56 -49.33 12.49
N TYR A 171 22.08 -50.55 12.55
CA TYR A 171 22.41 -51.33 11.36
C TYR A 171 21.12 -52.01 10.87
N ASN A 172 20.72 -51.73 9.63
CA ASN A 172 19.70 -52.53 8.95
C ASN A 172 20.38 -53.79 8.41
N GLU A 173 19.96 -54.97 8.87
CA GLU A 173 20.18 -56.25 8.17
C GLU A 173 19.32 -56.35 6.90
#